data_AF-A0A7J7UI37-F1
#
_entry.id   AF-A0A7J7UI37-F1
#
_cell.length_a   1.000
_cell.length_b   1.000
_cell.length_c   1.000
_cell.angle_alpha   90.00
_cell.angle_beta   90.00
_cell.angle_gamma   90.00
#
_symmetry.space_group_name_H-M   'P 1'
#
loop_
_entity.id
_entity.type
_entity.pdbx_description
1 polymer ?
#
loop_
_entity_poly.entity_id
_entity_poly.type
_entity_poly.pdbx_seq_one_letter_code
_entity_poly.pdbx_strand_id
1 'polypeptide(L)'
;MVEHAETFLSLFAVDMDAALEVQPPDTWDSFPLFQLLNDFLRTDYNLCNGKFHKHLQDLFAPLVVRYVDLMESSIAQSIHRGFERESWEPVKSLTSNLPNVNLPNVNLPKVPNLPVNIPLGIPQMPTFSAPSWMAAIYDADNGSGTSEDLFWKLDALQTFIRDLHWPEEEFGKHLEQRLKLMASDMIESCVKRTRIAFEVKLQKTSRSTDFRVPQSICTMFNVMVDAKAQSTKLCSMEMGQEHQYHSKIDELIEETVKEMITLLVAKFVTILEGVLAKLSRYDEGTLFSSFLSFTVKAASKYVDVPKPGMDVADAYVTFVRHSQDVLRDKVNEEMYIERLFDQWYNSSMNVICTWLTDRMDLQLHIYQLKTLIRMVKKTYRDFRLQGVLDSTLNSKTYETIRNRLTVEEATASVSEGGGLQGISMKDSDEEDEEDD
;
A
#
# COMPACT_ATOMS: atom_id res chain seq x y z
N MET A 1 -21.27 30.39 49.53
CA MET A 1 -20.93 30.60 48.11
C MET A 1 -21.24 29.39 47.26
N VAL A 2 -20.87 28.15 47.67
CA VAL A 2 -21.22 26.91 46.95
C VAL A 2 -22.73 26.72 46.75
N GLU A 3 -23.55 26.93 47.78
CA GLU A 3 -25.02 26.80 47.67
C GLU A 3 -25.66 27.80 46.69
N HIS A 4 -25.10 29.01 46.56
CA HIS A 4 -25.57 29.99 45.59
C HIS A 4 -25.21 29.60 44.15
N ALA A 5 -24.02 29.02 43.95
CA ALA A 5 -23.59 28.49 42.66
C ALA A 5 -24.45 27.28 42.25
N GLU A 6 -24.71 26.34 43.15
CA GLU A 6 -25.58 25.19 42.88
C GLU A 6 -27.03 25.62 42.61
N THR A 7 -27.56 26.61 43.34
CA THR A 7 -28.91 27.13 43.10
C THR A 7 -29.01 27.77 41.72
N PHE A 8 -28.02 28.57 41.32
CA PHE A 8 -27.97 29.15 39.97
C PHE A 8 -27.88 28.07 38.89
N LEU A 9 -26.98 27.09 39.04
CA LEU A 9 -26.83 25.98 38.10
C LEU A 9 -28.09 25.11 38.03
N SER A 10 -28.83 24.95 39.13
CA SER A 10 -30.10 24.22 39.12
C SER A 10 -31.21 24.92 38.32
N LEU A 11 -31.24 26.26 38.34
CA LEU A 11 -32.17 27.04 37.50
C LEU A 11 -31.73 27.00 36.04
N PHE A 12 -30.43 27.15 35.79
CA PHE A 12 -29.85 27.02 34.46
C PHE A 12 -30.10 25.63 33.84
N ALA A 13 -30.05 24.56 34.64
CA ALA A 13 -30.34 23.20 34.18
C ALA A 13 -31.74 23.09 33.56
N VAL A 14 -32.76 23.68 34.21
CA VAL A 14 -34.14 23.63 33.71
C VAL A 14 -34.26 24.31 32.34
N ASP A 15 -33.64 25.47 32.17
CA ASP A 15 -33.65 26.20 30.90
C ASP A 15 -32.84 25.47 29.82
N MET A 16 -31.70 24.87 30.20
CA MET A 16 -30.86 24.07 29.32
C MET A 16 -31.60 22.82 28.82
N ASP A 17 -32.24 22.08 29.72
CA ASP A 17 -33.01 20.88 29.38
C ASP A 17 -34.14 21.22 28.40
N ALA A 18 -34.90 22.28 28.68
CA ALA A 18 -35.96 22.75 27.79
C ALA A 18 -35.43 23.17 26.41
N ALA A 19 -34.23 23.77 26.34
CA ALA A 19 -33.60 24.12 25.06
C ALA A 19 -33.10 22.89 24.29
N LEU A 20 -32.60 21.88 24.99
CA LEU A 20 -32.11 20.63 24.39
C LEU A 20 -33.26 19.74 23.91
N GLU A 21 -34.41 19.74 24.59
CA GLU A 21 -35.62 19.01 24.14
C GLU A 21 -36.19 19.52 22.81
N VAL A 22 -35.94 20.79 22.47
CA VAL A 22 -36.39 21.41 21.21
C VAL A 22 -35.45 21.10 20.04
N GLN A 23 -34.25 20.56 20.32
CA GLN A 23 -33.31 20.22 19.25
C GLN A 23 -33.84 19.04 18.42
N PRO A 24 -33.68 19.07 17.08
CA PRO A 24 -34.01 17.92 16.25
C PRO A 24 -33.23 16.67 16.68
N PRO A 25 -33.78 15.46 16.47
CA PRO A 25 -33.05 14.24 16.74
C PRO A 25 -31.78 14.15 15.87
N ASP A 26 -30.74 13.51 16.42
CA ASP A 26 -29.43 13.31 15.76
C ASP A 26 -28.70 14.62 15.38
N THR A 27 -28.88 15.70 16.16
CA THR A 27 -28.06 16.92 16.10
C THR A 27 -27.00 16.96 17.19
N TRP A 28 -25.81 17.47 16.85
CA TRP A 28 -24.62 17.44 17.72
C TRP A 28 -24.10 18.84 18.11
N ASP A 29 -24.87 19.88 17.79
CA ASP A 29 -24.49 21.28 18.01
C ASP A 29 -24.39 21.65 19.49
N SER A 30 -24.93 20.80 20.37
CA SER A 30 -24.87 20.93 21.83
C SER A 30 -23.58 20.35 22.45
N PHE A 31 -22.75 19.61 21.71
CA PHE A 31 -21.50 19.06 22.26
C PHE A 31 -20.47 20.12 22.67
N PRO A 32 -20.27 21.24 21.94
CA PRO A 32 -19.40 22.33 22.41
C PRO A 32 -19.88 22.94 23.74
N LEU A 33 -21.21 22.98 23.97
CA LEU A 33 -21.78 23.44 25.23
C LEU A 33 -21.41 22.48 26.37
N PHE A 34 -21.54 21.17 26.13
CA PHE A 34 -21.09 20.16 27.09
C PHE A 34 -19.61 20.33 27.43
N GLN A 35 -18.73 20.44 26.42
CA GLN A 35 -17.29 20.58 26.62
C GLN A 35 -16.95 21.83 27.46
N LEU A 36 -17.55 22.98 27.12
CA LEU A 36 -17.36 24.23 27.86
C LEU A 36 -17.78 24.11 29.34
N LEU A 37 -18.97 23.54 29.57
CA LEU A 37 -19.50 23.36 30.93
C LEU A 37 -18.68 22.34 31.72
N ASN A 38 -18.30 21.24 31.08
CA ASN A 38 -17.50 20.19 31.68
C ASN A 38 -16.11 20.72 32.10
N ASP A 39 -15.40 21.40 31.20
CA ASP A 39 -14.09 21.97 31.50
C ASP A 39 -14.17 23.00 32.64
N PHE A 40 -15.21 23.84 32.66
CA PHE A 40 -15.45 24.78 33.77
C PHE A 40 -15.69 24.03 35.09
N LEU A 41 -16.59 23.05 35.12
CA LEU A 41 -16.95 22.31 36.34
C LEU A 41 -15.81 21.45 36.87
N ARG A 42 -14.93 20.93 36.01
CA ARG A 42 -13.75 20.16 36.40
C ARG A 42 -12.68 21.01 37.09
N THR A 43 -12.60 22.31 36.78
CA THR A 43 -11.63 23.22 37.42
C THR A 43 -12.01 23.64 38.83
N ASP A 44 -13.29 23.58 39.21
CA ASP A 44 -13.77 23.93 40.56
C ASP A 44 -13.95 22.67 41.42
N TYR A 45 -13.13 22.53 42.47
CA TYR A 45 -13.15 21.40 43.39
C TYR A 45 -14.50 21.18 44.09
N ASN A 46 -15.33 22.23 44.24
CA ASN A 46 -16.63 22.13 44.92
C ASN A 46 -17.78 21.76 43.99
N LEU A 47 -17.62 21.96 42.67
CA LEU A 47 -18.65 21.69 41.66
C LEU A 47 -18.31 20.45 40.83
N CYS A 48 -17.06 20.03 40.82
CA CYS A 48 -16.62 18.77 40.22
C CYS A 48 -17.36 17.59 40.88
N ASN A 49 -17.98 16.74 40.06
CA ASN A 49 -18.87 15.65 40.49
C ASN A 49 -20.03 16.08 41.41
N GLY A 50 -20.39 17.36 41.42
CA GLY A 50 -21.57 17.90 42.09
C GLY A 50 -22.89 17.52 41.38
N LYS A 51 -24.02 17.93 41.95
CA LYS A 51 -25.35 17.53 41.43
C LYS A 51 -25.59 17.93 39.97
N PHE A 52 -25.27 19.18 39.63
CA PHE A 52 -25.42 19.68 38.26
C PHE A 52 -24.47 18.97 37.28
N HIS A 53 -23.24 18.67 37.72
CA HIS A 53 -22.26 17.99 36.89
C HIS A 53 -22.66 16.55 36.57
N LYS A 54 -23.32 15.85 37.51
CA LYS A 54 -23.91 14.53 37.26
C LYS A 54 -25.11 14.60 36.31
N HIS A 55 -26.01 15.58 36.51
CA HIS A 55 -27.12 15.83 35.59
C HIS A 55 -26.65 16.06 34.15
N LEU A 56 -25.59 16.86 33.98
CA LEU A 56 -24.97 17.11 32.68
C LEU A 56 -24.41 15.83 32.04
N GLN A 57 -23.77 14.95 32.82
CA GLN A 57 -23.28 13.66 32.35
C GLN A 57 -24.44 12.74 31.91
N ASP A 58 -25.48 12.62 32.74
CA ASP A 58 -26.65 11.76 32.46
C ASP A 58 -27.39 12.19 31.19
N LEU A 59 -27.42 13.50 30.92
CA LEU A 59 -28.07 14.06 29.74
C LEU A 59 -27.27 13.83 28.44
N PHE A 60 -25.95 14.02 28.49
CA PHE A 60 -25.10 13.93 27.30
C PHE A 60 -24.56 12.52 27.02
N ALA A 61 -24.51 11.61 28.01
CA ALA A 61 -24.06 10.24 27.84
C ALA A 61 -24.79 9.48 26.70
N PRO A 62 -26.14 9.44 26.65
CA PRO A 62 -26.85 8.77 25.57
C PRO A 62 -26.63 9.44 24.21
N LEU A 63 -26.42 10.75 24.16
CA LEU A 63 -26.13 11.48 22.92
C LEU A 63 -24.74 11.13 22.37
N VAL A 64 -23.72 11.06 23.22
CA VAL A 64 -22.36 10.66 22.83
C VAL A 64 -22.35 9.21 22.34
N VAL A 65 -23.03 8.29 23.04
CA VAL A 65 -23.15 6.90 22.61
C VAL A 65 -23.84 6.82 21.23
N ARG A 66 -24.95 7.54 21.06
CA ARG A 66 -25.68 7.59 19.79
C ARG A 66 -24.83 8.15 18.65
N TYR A 67 -24.03 9.18 18.91
CA TYR A 67 -23.09 9.74 17.92
C TYR A 67 -22.05 8.71 17.49
N VAL A 68 -21.44 8.00 18.46
CA VAL A 68 -20.46 6.94 18.18
C VAL A 68 -21.09 5.82 17.35
N ASP A 69 -22.29 5.36 17.68
CA ASP A 69 -23.01 4.31 16.93
C ASP A 69 -23.31 4.71 15.47
N LEU A 70 -23.69 5.98 15.27
CA LEU A 70 -23.96 6.51 13.93
C LEU A 70 -22.67 6.70 13.13
N MET A 71 -21.59 7.13 13.77
CA MET A 71 -20.27 7.21 13.16
C MET A 71 -19.77 5.82 12.78
N GLU A 72 -19.91 4.82 13.64
CA GLU A 72 -19.62 3.42 13.36
C GLU A 72 -20.35 2.96 12.08
N SER A 73 -21.66 3.16 12.05
CA SER A 73 -22.50 2.78 10.90
C SER A 73 -22.10 3.52 9.61
N SER A 74 -21.81 4.81 9.72
CA SER A 74 -21.39 5.67 8.60
C SER A 74 -20.05 5.23 8.01
N ILE A 75 -19.06 4.96 8.87
CA ILE A 75 -17.74 4.51 8.44
C ILE A 75 -17.83 3.11 7.84
N ALA A 76 -18.55 2.17 8.46
CA ALA A 76 -18.73 0.82 7.93
C ALA A 76 -19.39 0.83 6.53
N GLN A 77 -20.39 1.70 6.34
CA GLN A 77 -21.06 1.84 5.05
C GLN A 77 -20.15 2.50 4.00
N SER A 78 -19.34 3.48 4.41
CA SER A 78 -18.32 4.11 3.54
C SER A 78 -17.30 3.07 3.07
N ILE A 79 -16.80 2.22 3.96
CA ILE A 79 -15.90 1.11 3.61
C ILE A 79 -16.59 0.16 2.61
N HIS A 80 -17.82 -0.25 2.90
CA HIS A 80 -18.48 -1.25 2.05
C HIS A 80 -18.75 -0.71 0.63
N ARG A 81 -19.28 0.51 0.50
CA ARG A 81 -19.67 1.09 -0.80
C ARG A 81 -18.52 1.78 -1.53
N GLY A 82 -17.59 2.37 -0.78
CA GLY A 82 -16.45 3.11 -1.31
C GLY A 82 -15.44 2.18 -1.96
N PHE A 83 -15.02 1.12 -1.27
CA PHE A 83 -14.03 0.17 -1.82
C PHE A 83 -14.55 -0.62 -3.04
N GLU A 84 -15.87 -0.84 -3.16
CA GLU A 84 -16.46 -1.46 -4.36
C GLU A 84 -16.39 -0.56 -5.60
N ARG A 85 -16.37 0.76 -5.42
CA ARG A 85 -16.36 1.77 -6.49
C ARG A 85 -15.02 2.50 -6.62
N GLU A 86 -14.04 2.10 -5.84
CA GLU A 86 -12.75 2.77 -5.72
C GLU A 86 -11.95 2.69 -7.02
N SER A 87 -11.44 3.83 -7.47
CA SER A 87 -10.58 3.91 -8.66
C SER A 87 -9.12 3.57 -8.32
N TRP A 88 -8.75 3.71 -7.04
CA TRP A 88 -7.40 3.54 -6.49
C TRP A 88 -6.39 4.54 -7.06
N GLU A 89 -6.91 5.69 -7.51
CA GLU A 89 -6.08 6.83 -7.89
C GLU A 89 -5.58 7.54 -6.62
N PRO A 90 -4.28 7.87 -6.55
CA PRO A 90 -3.74 8.56 -5.39
C PRO A 90 -4.32 9.96 -5.28
N VAL A 91 -4.64 10.42 -4.07
CA VAL A 91 -5.31 11.72 -3.88
C VAL A 91 -4.46 12.90 -4.39
N LYS A 92 -3.12 12.79 -4.37
CA LYS A 92 -2.19 13.75 -5.02
C LYS A 92 -2.47 13.98 -6.50
N SER A 93 -2.99 12.99 -7.22
CA SER A 93 -3.26 13.10 -8.66
C SER A 93 -4.54 13.89 -8.97
N LEU A 94 -5.47 13.98 -8.02
CA LEU A 94 -6.70 14.76 -8.15
C LEU A 94 -6.45 16.25 -7.87
N THR A 95 -5.52 16.57 -6.94
CA THR A 95 -5.15 17.94 -6.58
C THR A 95 -4.15 18.58 -7.56
N SER A 96 -3.28 17.77 -8.19
CA SER A 96 -2.24 18.26 -9.13
C SER A 96 -2.72 18.59 -10.55
N ASN A 97 -3.93 18.21 -10.94
CA ASN A 97 -4.52 18.58 -12.24
C ASN A 97 -5.21 19.97 -12.25
N LEU A 98 -5.08 20.75 -11.17
CA LEU A 98 -5.51 22.14 -11.12
C LEU A 98 -4.31 23.05 -11.46
N PRO A 99 -4.43 23.99 -12.42
CA PRO A 99 -3.33 24.86 -12.81
C PRO A 99 -2.88 25.70 -11.62
N ASN A 100 -1.56 25.68 -11.40
CA ASN A 100 -0.84 26.32 -10.31
C ASN A 100 -1.11 27.84 -10.28
N VAL A 101 -1.96 28.29 -9.36
CA VAL A 101 -2.13 29.72 -9.03
C VAL A 101 -1.59 29.94 -7.63
N ASN A 102 -0.40 30.55 -7.55
CA ASN A 102 0.15 31.10 -6.32
C ASN A 102 -0.87 32.04 -5.67
N LEU A 103 -1.46 31.64 -4.54
CA LEU A 103 -2.30 32.47 -3.68
C LEU A 103 -1.84 32.30 -2.22
N PRO A 104 -1.58 33.40 -1.49
CA PRO A 104 -1.18 33.31 -0.10
C PRO A 104 -2.40 32.93 0.75
N ASN A 105 -2.26 31.87 1.55
CA ASN A 105 -3.05 31.61 2.76
C ASN A 105 -4.58 31.77 2.60
N VAL A 106 -5.24 30.81 1.93
CA VAL A 106 -6.71 30.71 1.91
C VAL A 106 -7.12 29.25 2.04
N ASN A 107 -7.97 28.98 3.04
CA ASN A 107 -8.74 27.75 3.22
C ASN A 107 -9.26 27.21 1.88
N LEU A 108 -8.82 26.02 1.48
CA LEU A 108 -9.38 25.31 0.34
C LEU A 108 -10.85 24.93 0.63
N PRO A 109 -11.81 25.25 -0.27
CA PRO A 109 -13.17 24.80 -0.13
C PRO A 109 -13.27 23.29 -0.46
N LYS A 110 -14.04 22.59 0.37
CA LYS A 110 -14.47 21.20 0.24
C LYS A 110 -14.82 20.85 -1.22
N VAL A 111 -14.34 19.70 -1.68
CA VAL A 111 -14.78 19.07 -2.93
C VAL A 111 -16.32 18.98 -2.91
N PRO A 112 -17.04 19.55 -3.88
CA PRO A 112 -18.48 19.41 -3.96
C PRO A 112 -18.84 17.94 -4.21
N ASN A 113 -19.75 17.41 -3.39
CA ASN A 113 -20.47 16.17 -3.69
C ASN A 113 -20.92 16.18 -5.16
N LEU A 114 -20.39 15.26 -5.96
CA LEU A 114 -20.96 14.96 -7.28
C LEU A 114 -22.42 14.50 -7.07
N PRO A 115 -23.40 15.07 -7.79
CA PRO A 115 -24.79 14.67 -7.62
C PRO A 115 -25.00 13.31 -8.30
N VAL A 116 -24.97 12.24 -7.52
CA VAL A 116 -25.49 10.94 -7.97
C VAL A 116 -27.02 11.05 -7.94
N ASN A 117 -27.61 11.23 -9.12
CA ASN A 117 -29.06 11.23 -9.30
C ASN A 117 -29.57 9.78 -9.15
N ILE A 118 -30.07 9.41 -7.96
CA ILE A 118 -30.69 8.11 -7.68
C ILE A 118 -32.22 8.31 -7.66
N PRO A 119 -33.02 7.48 -8.37
CA PRO A 119 -34.48 7.59 -8.35
C PRO A 119 -35.06 7.35 -6.95
N LEU A 120 -36.09 8.12 -6.63
CA LEU A 120 -36.83 8.18 -5.37
C LEU A 120 -37.27 6.80 -4.82
N GLY A 121 -37.06 6.58 -3.52
CA GLY A 121 -37.71 5.49 -2.79
C GLY A 121 -37.08 4.99 -1.48
N ILE A 122 -35.98 5.57 -0.99
CA ILE A 122 -35.29 5.11 0.24
C ILE A 122 -35.18 6.30 1.22
N PRO A 123 -35.41 6.12 2.54
CA PRO A 123 -35.25 7.20 3.51
C PRO A 123 -33.83 7.77 3.41
N GLN A 124 -33.71 9.06 3.10
CA GLN A 124 -32.45 9.78 3.15
C GLN A 124 -32.00 9.86 4.61
N MET A 125 -30.89 9.19 4.94
CA MET A 125 -30.15 9.47 6.18
C MET A 125 -29.63 10.91 6.12
N PRO A 126 -29.59 11.63 7.25
CA PRO A 126 -29.08 12.99 7.30
C PRO A 126 -27.65 13.03 6.73
N THR A 127 -27.42 13.93 5.78
CA THR A 127 -26.09 14.23 5.24
C THR A 127 -25.19 14.70 6.37
N PHE A 128 -24.18 13.88 6.70
CA PHE A 128 -23.19 14.17 7.73
C PHE A 128 -22.19 15.21 7.20
N SER A 129 -22.44 16.49 7.46
CA SER A 129 -21.42 17.52 7.30
C SER A 129 -20.58 17.57 8.55
N ALA A 130 -19.27 17.33 8.41
CA ALA A 130 -18.34 17.49 9.52
C ALA A 130 -18.43 18.90 10.14
N PRO A 131 -18.66 19.02 11.47
CA PRO A 131 -18.59 20.27 12.20
C PRO A 131 -17.35 21.10 11.89
N SER A 132 -17.51 22.42 11.79
CA SER A 132 -16.45 23.36 11.38
C SER A 132 -15.24 23.42 12.33
N TRP A 133 -15.36 22.90 13.54
CA TRP A 133 -14.29 22.84 14.54
C TRP A 133 -13.36 21.63 14.35
N MET A 134 -13.77 20.61 13.58
CA MET A 134 -12.94 19.47 13.18
C MET A 134 -12.10 19.78 11.92
N ALA A 135 -11.43 20.94 11.91
CA ALA A 135 -10.54 21.29 10.82
C ALA A 135 -9.35 20.30 10.78
N ALA A 136 -9.23 19.55 9.68
CA ALA A 136 -8.23 18.52 9.48
C ALA A 136 -6.82 19.12 9.43
N ILE A 137 -5.92 18.66 10.31
CA ILE A 137 -4.47 18.91 10.25
C ILE A 137 -3.79 17.66 9.66
N TYR A 138 -4.27 17.16 8.51
CA TYR A 138 -3.67 15.98 7.86
C TYR A 138 -3.37 16.27 6.39
N ASP A 139 -2.07 16.44 6.10
CA ASP A 139 -1.48 16.38 4.76
C ASP A 139 -1.07 14.93 4.45
N ALA A 140 -2.03 14.05 4.19
CA ALA A 140 -1.73 12.66 3.84
C ALA A 140 -2.46 12.23 2.57
N ASP A 141 -2.12 12.84 1.43
CA ASP A 141 -2.63 12.48 0.10
C ASP A 141 -2.00 11.15 -0.45
N ASN A 142 -1.71 10.17 0.42
CA ASN A 142 -0.91 8.99 0.08
C ASN A 142 -1.74 7.76 -0.31
N GLY A 143 -3.01 7.71 0.09
CA GLY A 143 -3.90 6.58 -0.05
C GLY A 143 -4.89 6.75 -1.21
N SER A 144 -5.98 5.98 -1.16
CA SER A 144 -7.16 6.23 -1.99
C SER A 144 -8.12 7.17 -1.28
N GLY A 145 -9.02 7.83 -2.03
CA GLY A 145 -10.00 8.72 -1.44
C GLY A 145 -10.87 8.05 -0.36
N THR A 146 -11.21 6.77 -0.52
CA THR A 146 -11.97 6.02 0.50
C THR A 146 -11.13 5.67 1.74
N SER A 147 -9.85 5.29 1.58
CA SER A 147 -9.00 4.97 2.73
C SER A 147 -8.66 6.21 3.55
N GLU A 148 -8.42 7.34 2.87
CA GLU A 148 -8.13 8.61 3.56
C GLU A 148 -9.36 9.14 4.31
N ASP A 149 -10.55 9.10 3.70
CA ASP A 149 -11.81 9.45 4.39
C ASP A 149 -12.05 8.56 5.63
N LEU A 150 -11.75 7.26 5.52
CA LEU A 150 -11.80 6.33 6.64
C LEU A 150 -10.87 6.74 7.78
N PHE A 151 -9.57 6.88 7.51
CA PHE A 151 -8.58 7.18 8.54
C PHE A 151 -8.83 8.55 9.16
N TRP A 152 -9.21 9.54 8.34
CA TRP A 152 -9.59 10.86 8.82
C TRP A 152 -10.80 10.83 9.75
N LYS A 153 -11.88 10.09 9.40
CA LYS A 153 -13.05 9.95 10.28
C LYS A 153 -12.72 9.28 11.61
N LEU A 154 -11.84 8.27 11.59
CA LEU A 154 -11.38 7.60 12.81
C LEU A 154 -10.57 8.55 13.70
N ASP A 155 -9.63 9.30 13.13
CA ASP A 155 -8.80 10.28 13.84
C ASP A 155 -9.66 11.42 14.44
N ALA A 156 -10.62 11.93 13.67
CA ALA A 156 -11.56 12.94 14.11
C ALA A 156 -12.42 12.45 15.28
N LEU A 157 -12.90 11.21 15.22
CA LEU A 157 -13.70 10.61 16.30
C LEU A 157 -12.87 10.37 17.57
N GLN A 158 -11.61 9.94 17.45
CA GLN A 158 -10.68 9.81 18.58
C GLN A 158 -10.39 11.14 19.26
N THR A 159 -10.14 12.17 18.46
CA THR A 159 -9.95 13.53 18.97
C THR A 159 -11.20 14.02 19.69
N PHE A 160 -12.39 13.82 19.10
CA PHE A 160 -13.64 14.19 19.74
C PHE A 160 -13.83 13.53 21.12
N ILE A 161 -13.69 12.20 21.22
CA ILE A 161 -13.90 11.49 22.50
C ILE A 161 -12.88 11.91 23.55
N ARG A 162 -11.62 12.15 23.14
CA ARG A 162 -10.58 12.66 24.04
C ARG A 162 -10.91 14.06 24.57
N ASP A 163 -11.33 14.95 23.67
CA ASP A 163 -11.59 16.36 23.98
C ASP A 163 -12.88 16.57 24.80
N LEU A 164 -13.76 15.56 24.87
CA LEU A 164 -14.90 15.56 25.79
C LEU A 164 -14.48 15.54 27.26
N HIS A 165 -13.28 15.05 27.58
CA HIS A 165 -12.75 14.90 28.94
C HIS A 165 -13.76 14.35 29.95
N TRP A 166 -14.34 13.18 29.65
CA TRP A 166 -15.44 12.65 30.44
C TRP A 166 -15.09 12.56 31.95
N PRO A 167 -15.91 13.12 32.87
CA PRO A 167 -15.59 13.19 34.29
C PRO A 167 -15.53 11.82 34.99
N GLU A 168 -16.42 10.91 34.59
CA GLU A 168 -16.49 9.56 35.13
C GLU A 168 -15.47 8.65 34.44
N GLU A 169 -14.44 8.25 35.18
CA GLU A 169 -13.34 7.44 34.65
C GLU A 169 -13.82 6.10 34.07
N GLU A 170 -14.84 5.47 34.67
CA GLU A 170 -15.39 4.20 34.18
C GLU A 170 -16.06 4.34 32.80
N PHE A 171 -16.90 5.37 32.63
CA PHE A 171 -17.57 5.62 31.35
C PHE A 171 -16.59 6.13 30.28
N GLY A 172 -15.65 7.00 30.66
CA GLY A 172 -14.59 7.46 29.76
C GLY A 172 -13.76 6.30 29.21
N LYS A 173 -13.33 5.38 30.08
CA LYS A 173 -12.62 4.15 29.67
C LYS A 173 -13.48 3.27 28.79
N HIS A 174 -14.77 3.10 29.10
CA HIS A 174 -15.66 2.30 28.27
C HIS A 174 -15.83 2.89 26.86
N LEU A 175 -15.98 4.21 26.73
CA LEU A 175 -16.05 4.89 25.42
C LEU A 175 -14.74 4.73 24.64
N GLU A 176 -13.61 4.90 25.29
CA GLU A 176 -12.29 4.75 24.67
C GLU A 176 -12.07 3.30 24.20
N GLN A 177 -12.38 2.31 25.04
CA GLN A 177 -12.28 0.90 24.70
C GLN A 177 -13.18 0.54 23.52
N ARG A 178 -14.43 1.05 23.50
CA ARG A 178 -15.35 0.86 22.38
C ARG A 178 -14.78 1.46 21.09
N LEU A 179 -14.22 2.66 21.17
CA LEU A 179 -13.61 3.32 20.02
C LEU A 179 -12.38 2.57 19.49
N LYS A 180 -11.54 2.04 20.39
CA LYS A 180 -10.38 1.20 20.03
C LYS A 180 -10.83 -0.06 19.30
N LEU A 181 -11.84 -0.77 19.80
CA LEU A 181 -12.40 -1.97 19.15
C LEU A 181 -12.99 -1.64 17.78
N MET A 182 -13.80 -0.59 17.70
CA MET A 182 -14.38 -0.14 16.44
C MET A 182 -13.29 0.26 15.42
N ALA A 183 -12.29 1.04 15.83
CA ALA A 183 -11.20 1.43 14.94
C ALA A 183 -10.39 0.22 14.46
N SER A 184 -10.11 -0.74 15.34
CA SER A 184 -9.47 -2.01 15.00
C SER A 184 -10.26 -2.78 13.93
N ASP A 185 -11.57 -2.97 14.12
CA ASP A 185 -12.43 -3.69 13.17
C ASP A 185 -12.53 -3.00 11.81
N MET A 186 -12.54 -1.66 11.81
CA MET A 186 -12.57 -0.82 10.61
C MET A 186 -11.26 -0.93 9.82
N ILE A 187 -10.11 -0.87 10.51
CA ILE A 187 -8.78 -1.03 9.91
C ILE A 187 -8.63 -2.45 9.35
N GLU A 188 -8.99 -3.49 10.12
CA GLU A 188 -8.99 -4.88 9.67
C GLU A 188 -9.83 -5.05 8.40
N SER A 189 -11.02 -4.48 8.38
CA SER A 189 -11.93 -4.45 7.23
C SER A 189 -11.34 -3.77 6.00
N CYS A 190 -10.59 -2.67 6.19
CA CYS A 190 -9.90 -1.94 5.14
C CYS A 190 -8.74 -2.77 4.55
N VAL A 191 -7.91 -3.35 5.41
CA VAL A 191 -6.75 -4.17 5.05
C VAL A 191 -7.18 -5.39 4.22
N LYS A 192 -8.18 -6.15 4.70
CA LYS A 192 -8.69 -7.34 4.00
C LYS A 192 -9.28 -7.00 2.62
N ARG A 193 -10.04 -5.91 2.51
CA ARG A 193 -10.63 -5.50 1.23
C ARG A 193 -9.57 -5.01 0.24
N THR A 194 -8.57 -4.28 0.73
CA THR A 194 -7.44 -3.82 -0.09
C THR A 194 -6.67 -4.99 -0.69
N ARG A 195 -6.40 -6.02 0.11
CA ARG A 195 -5.77 -7.27 -0.36
C ARG A 195 -6.58 -7.94 -1.47
N ILE A 196 -7.90 -8.09 -1.30
CA ILE A 196 -8.77 -8.72 -2.31
C ILE A 196 -8.76 -7.89 -3.61
N ALA A 197 -8.87 -6.57 -3.49
CA ALA A 197 -8.82 -5.67 -4.64
C ALA A 197 -7.46 -5.74 -5.37
N PHE A 198 -6.36 -5.83 -4.62
CA PHE A 198 -5.01 -6.01 -5.14
C PHE A 198 -4.89 -7.29 -5.97
N GLU A 199 -5.34 -8.42 -5.42
CA GLU A 199 -5.30 -9.71 -6.10
C GLU A 199 -6.10 -9.67 -7.41
N VAL A 200 -7.34 -9.18 -7.37
CA VAL A 200 -8.22 -9.06 -8.55
C VAL A 200 -7.60 -8.15 -9.60
N LYS A 201 -7.00 -7.02 -9.20
CA LYS A 201 -6.37 -6.08 -10.13
C LYS A 201 -5.15 -6.72 -10.78
N LEU A 202 -4.30 -7.40 -10.01
CA LEU A 202 -3.09 -8.05 -10.50
C LEU A 202 -3.40 -9.19 -11.48
N GLN A 203 -4.45 -9.96 -11.23
CA GLN A 203 -4.90 -11.04 -12.13
C GLN A 203 -5.32 -10.53 -13.52
N LYS A 204 -5.89 -9.32 -13.62
CA LYS A 204 -6.36 -8.72 -14.88
C LYS A 204 -5.25 -8.15 -15.77
N THR A 205 -4.02 -8.05 -15.26
CA THR A 205 -2.90 -7.44 -15.99
C THR A 205 -2.16 -8.43 -16.91
N SER A 206 -1.42 -7.92 -17.90
CA SER A 206 -0.62 -8.72 -18.84
C SER A 206 0.37 -9.66 -18.13
N ARG A 207 0.70 -10.79 -18.75
CA ARG A 207 1.70 -11.77 -18.28
C ARG A 207 2.97 -11.78 -19.15
N SER A 208 3.16 -10.77 -19.99
CA SER A 208 4.37 -10.60 -20.81
C SER A 208 5.22 -9.41 -20.37
N THR A 209 6.35 -9.20 -21.03
CA THR A 209 7.32 -8.11 -20.75
C THR A 209 6.77 -6.70 -21.06
N ASP A 210 5.59 -6.61 -21.66
CA ASP A 210 4.81 -5.38 -21.79
C ASP A 210 4.08 -4.99 -20.50
N PHE A 211 4.06 -5.88 -19.48
CA PHE A 211 3.47 -5.57 -18.19
C PHE A 211 4.09 -4.29 -17.60
N ARG A 212 3.23 -3.43 -17.06
CA ARG A 212 3.58 -2.20 -16.38
C ARG A 212 2.86 -2.21 -15.05
N VAL A 213 3.59 -1.98 -13.97
CA VAL A 213 3.02 -1.93 -12.62
C VAL A 213 1.99 -0.79 -12.58
N PRO A 214 0.68 -1.09 -12.41
CA PRO A 214 -0.33 -0.04 -12.39
C PRO A 214 -0.18 0.84 -11.15
N GLN A 215 -0.42 2.15 -11.28
CA GLN A 215 -0.42 3.09 -10.13
C GLN A 215 -1.28 2.57 -8.97
N SER A 216 -2.45 2.01 -9.28
CA SER A 216 -3.37 1.47 -8.27
C SER A 216 -2.73 0.40 -7.38
N ILE A 217 -1.80 -0.39 -7.90
CA ILE A 217 -1.07 -1.40 -7.11
C ILE A 217 -0.15 -0.72 -6.09
N CYS A 218 0.53 0.36 -6.48
CA CYS A 218 1.33 1.18 -5.56
C CYS A 218 0.45 1.87 -4.51
N THR A 219 -0.67 2.46 -4.92
CA THR A 219 -1.63 3.08 -3.99
C THR A 219 -2.10 2.07 -2.93
N MET A 220 -2.43 0.83 -3.32
CA MET A 220 -2.82 -0.22 -2.38
C MET A 220 -1.73 -0.56 -1.35
N PHE A 221 -0.44 -0.51 -1.70
CA PHE A 221 0.65 -0.62 -0.73
C PHE A 221 0.67 0.58 0.23
N ASN A 222 0.50 1.80 -0.29
CA ASN A 222 0.46 3.00 0.55
C ASN A 222 -0.72 2.98 1.53
N VAL A 223 -1.88 2.42 1.15
CA VAL A 223 -2.99 2.20 2.09
C VAL A 223 -2.59 1.30 3.26
N MET A 224 -1.69 0.33 3.07
CA MET A 224 -1.16 -0.49 4.18
C MET A 224 -0.22 0.32 5.08
N VAL A 225 0.58 1.22 4.51
CA VAL A 225 1.44 2.15 5.27
C VAL A 225 0.58 3.07 6.14
N ASP A 226 -0.48 3.64 5.57
CA ASP A 226 -1.41 4.51 6.29
C ASP A 226 -2.17 3.74 7.38
N ALA A 227 -2.61 2.50 7.09
CA ALA A 227 -3.23 1.61 8.07
C ALA A 227 -2.29 1.35 9.26
N LYS A 228 -1.00 1.11 9.00
CA LYS A 228 0.02 0.89 10.04
C LYS A 228 0.28 2.15 10.86
N ALA A 229 0.35 3.31 10.22
CA ALA A 229 0.49 4.59 10.90
C ALA A 229 -0.70 4.86 11.83
N GLN A 230 -1.93 4.58 11.37
CA GLN A 230 -3.14 4.73 12.17
C GLN A 230 -3.20 3.74 13.33
N SER A 231 -2.79 2.49 13.10
CA SER A 231 -2.66 1.46 14.15
C SER A 231 -1.68 1.90 15.23
N THR A 232 -0.54 2.49 14.86
CA THR A 232 0.46 2.98 15.82
C THR A 232 -0.04 4.18 16.62
N LYS A 233 -0.84 5.08 16.02
CA LYS A 233 -1.45 6.22 16.75
C LYS A 233 -2.41 5.76 17.83
N LEU A 234 -3.21 4.73 17.53
CA LEU A 234 -4.05 4.04 18.52
C LEU A 234 -3.24 3.48 19.70
N CYS A 235 -1.96 3.13 19.53
CA CYS A 235 -1.08 2.61 20.58
C CYS A 235 -0.55 3.66 21.58
N SER A 236 -0.59 4.95 21.24
CA SER A 236 -0.04 6.01 22.10
C SER A 236 -0.94 6.38 23.30
N MET A 237 -2.12 5.76 23.40
CA MET A 237 -3.12 6.03 24.43
C MET A 237 -3.09 4.94 25.53
N GLU A 238 -2.26 5.24 26.55
CA GLU A 238 -2.15 4.65 27.91
C GLU A 238 -1.59 3.22 28.12
N MET A 239 -0.67 3.16 29.08
CA MET A 239 0.11 1.99 29.51
C MET A 239 -0.70 1.04 30.39
N GLY A 240 -0.77 -0.25 30.04
CA GLY A 240 -1.00 -1.28 31.06
C GLY A 240 -1.37 -2.66 30.56
N GLN A 241 -2.44 -2.81 29.78
CA GLN A 241 -3.03 -4.15 29.54
C GLN A 241 -3.63 -4.38 28.13
N GLU A 242 -3.65 -3.39 27.23
CA GLU A 242 -4.35 -3.48 25.94
C GLU A 242 -3.49 -3.96 24.74
N HIS A 243 -2.28 -4.46 24.99
CA HIS A 243 -1.32 -4.82 23.93
C HIS A 243 -1.74 -6.00 23.02
N GLN A 244 -2.79 -6.76 23.38
CA GLN A 244 -3.16 -7.99 22.65
C GLN A 244 -3.92 -7.75 21.34
N TYR A 245 -4.83 -6.76 21.28
CA TYR A 245 -5.60 -6.48 20.07
C TYR A 245 -4.78 -5.72 19.03
N HIS A 246 -3.91 -4.83 19.48
CA HIS A 246 -3.06 -4.01 18.60
C HIS A 246 -1.95 -4.83 17.96
N SER A 247 -1.33 -5.75 18.71
CA SER A 247 -0.42 -6.75 18.15
C SER A 247 -1.07 -7.54 17.01
N LYS A 248 -2.37 -7.81 17.10
CA LYS A 248 -3.10 -8.59 16.09
C LYS A 248 -3.34 -7.78 14.81
N ILE A 249 -3.64 -6.49 14.90
CA ILE A 249 -3.80 -5.62 13.71
C ILE A 249 -2.47 -5.37 13.03
N ASP A 250 -1.41 -5.07 13.80
CA ASP A 250 -0.07 -4.86 13.25
C ASP A 250 0.45 -6.16 12.59
N GLU A 251 0.24 -7.32 13.23
CA GLU A 251 0.57 -8.62 12.65
C GLU A 251 -0.23 -8.88 11.36
N LEU A 252 -1.54 -8.59 11.36
CA LEU A 252 -2.39 -8.72 10.18
C LEU A 252 -1.92 -7.81 9.02
N ILE A 253 -1.53 -6.57 9.30
CA ILE A 253 -1.02 -5.63 8.29
C ILE A 253 0.29 -6.16 7.73
N GLU A 254 1.25 -6.54 8.58
CA GLU A 254 2.54 -7.08 8.13
C GLU A 254 2.40 -8.39 7.34
N GLU A 255 1.50 -9.29 7.77
CA GLU A 255 1.17 -10.52 7.04
C GLU A 255 0.55 -10.19 5.68
N THR A 256 -0.41 -9.26 5.64
CA THR A 256 -1.07 -8.84 4.40
C THR A 256 -0.08 -8.22 3.42
N VAL A 257 0.83 -7.36 3.88
CA VAL A 257 1.88 -6.77 3.04
C VAL A 257 2.81 -7.86 2.49
N LYS A 258 3.23 -8.82 3.33
CA LYS A 258 4.05 -9.95 2.90
C LYS A 258 3.37 -10.79 1.82
N GLU A 259 2.07 -11.03 1.96
CA GLU A 259 1.28 -11.73 0.94
C GLU A 259 1.17 -10.91 -0.36
N MET A 260 0.90 -9.60 -0.27
CA MET A 260 0.86 -8.69 -1.42
C MET A 260 2.19 -8.68 -2.18
N ILE A 261 3.32 -8.61 -1.47
CA ILE A 261 4.66 -8.74 -2.05
C ILE A 261 4.80 -10.09 -2.75
N THR A 262 4.42 -11.18 -2.09
CA THR A 262 4.53 -12.53 -2.65
C THR A 262 3.72 -12.68 -3.94
N LEU A 263 2.51 -12.14 -3.99
CA LEU A 263 1.66 -12.15 -5.19
C LEU A 263 2.28 -11.35 -6.34
N LEU A 264 2.84 -10.17 -6.05
CA LEU A 264 3.49 -9.34 -7.06
C LEU A 264 4.79 -9.95 -7.57
N VAL A 265 5.60 -10.54 -6.69
CA VAL A 265 6.79 -11.29 -7.08
C VAL A 265 6.42 -12.50 -7.94
N ALA A 266 5.39 -13.26 -7.57
CA ALA A 266 4.91 -14.38 -8.37
C ALA A 266 4.50 -13.93 -9.78
N LYS A 267 3.85 -12.76 -9.90
CA LYS A 267 3.52 -12.17 -11.21
C LYS A 267 4.76 -11.89 -12.04
N PHE A 268 5.80 -11.30 -11.45
CA PHE A 268 7.06 -11.02 -12.14
C PHE A 268 7.79 -12.31 -12.55
N VAL A 269 7.76 -13.33 -11.70
CA VAL A 269 8.30 -14.66 -12.00
C VAL A 269 7.57 -15.30 -13.18
N THR A 270 6.24 -15.25 -13.26
CA THR A 270 5.49 -15.76 -14.41
C THR A 270 5.91 -15.09 -15.73
N ILE A 271 6.25 -13.80 -15.70
CA ILE A 271 6.76 -13.10 -16.89
C ILE A 271 8.14 -13.65 -17.29
N LEU A 272 9.03 -13.88 -16.32
CA LEU A 272 10.34 -14.51 -16.55
C LEU A 272 10.20 -15.93 -17.10
N GLU A 273 9.32 -16.76 -16.53
CA GLU A 273 9.01 -18.10 -17.04
C GLU A 273 8.52 -18.03 -18.50
N GLY A 274 7.68 -17.04 -18.84
CA GLY A 274 7.26 -16.80 -20.21
C GLY A 274 8.41 -16.44 -21.16
N VAL A 275 9.44 -15.73 -20.68
CA VAL A 275 10.68 -15.45 -21.43
C VAL A 275 11.50 -16.73 -21.61
N LEU A 276 11.70 -17.49 -20.54
CA LEU A 276 12.44 -18.75 -20.57
C LEU A 276 11.76 -19.80 -21.46
N ALA A 277 10.43 -19.86 -21.49
CA ALA A 277 9.67 -20.73 -22.38
C ALA A 277 9.88 -20.39 -23.87
N LYS A 278 10.10 -19.11 -24.21
CA LYS A 278 10.51 -18.71 -25.57
C LYS A 278 11.92 -19.19 -25.89
N LEU A 279 12.82 -19.19 -24.91
CA LEU A 279 14.19 -19.72 -25.06
C LEU A 279 14.20 -21.24 -25.25
N SER A 280 13.32 -21.98 -24.56
CA SER A 280 13.20 -23.44 -24.72
C SER A 280 12.89 -23.89 -26.16
N ARG A 281 12.39 -23.00 -27.03
CA ARG A 281 12.19 -23.30 -28.46
C ARG A 281 13.49 -23.54 -29.23
N TYR A 282 14.63 -23.18 -28.65
CA TYR A 282 15.96 -23.37 -29.22
C TYR A 282 16.69 -24.57 -28.62
N ASP A 283 16.04 -25.35 -27.74
CA ASP A 283 16.62 -26.58 -27.18
C ASP A 283 16.97 -27.58 -28.30
N GLU A 284 18.06 -28.33 -28.11
CA GLU A 284 18.51 -29.36 -29.06
C GLU A 284 17.40 -30.39 -29.31
N GLY A 285 17.17 -30.77 -30.57
CA GLY A 285 16.11 -31.71 -30.97
C GLY A 285 14.74 -31.09 -31.25
N THR A 286 14.56 -29.79 -31.06
CA THR A 286 13.36 -29.06 -31.51
C THR A 286 13.40 -28.77 -33.02
N LEU A 287 12.24 -28.73 -33.70
CA LEU A 287 12.18 -28.43 -35.14
C LEU A 287 12.87 -27.10 -35.49
N PHE A 288 12.76 -26.07 -34.63
CA PHE A 288 13.35 -24.76 -34.86
C PHE A 288 14.88 -24.76 -34.83
N SER A 289 15.54 -25.53 -33.94
CA SER A 289 17.00 -25.66 -33.95
C SER A 289 17.50 -26.34 -35.24
N SER A 290 16.69 -27.23 -35.81
CA SER A 290 16.99 -27.96 -37.05
C SER A 290 16.79 -27.09 -38.30
N PHE A 291 15.73 -26.28 -38.33
CA PHE A 291 15.45 -25.37 -39.46
C PHE A 291 16.39 -24.16 -39.50
N LEU A 292 16.71 -23.53 -38.37
CA LEU A 292 17.64 -22.40 -38.33
C LEU A 292 19.08 -22.83 -38.64
N SER A 293 19.55 -23.97 -38.14
CA SER A 293 20.90 -24.44 -38.45
C SER A 293 21.10 -24.72 -39.96
N PHE A 294 20.09 -25.27 -40.64
CA PHE A 294 20.16 -25.57 -42.08
C PHE A 294 19.93 -24.33 -42.97
N THR A 295 18.98 -23.46 -42.61
CA THR A 295 18.70 -22.24 -43.40
C THR A 295 19.71 -21.12 -43.15
N VAL A 296 20.27 -20.94 -41.95
CA VAL A 296 21.29 -19.92 -41.67
C VAL A 296 22.61 -20.25 -42.37
N LYS A 297 23.04 -21.52 -42.40
CA LYS A 297 24.26 -21.92 -43.13
C LYS A 297 24.13 -21.80 -44.65
N ALA A 298 22.95 -22.03 -45.21
CA ALA A 298 22.72 -21.92 -46.65
C ALA A 298 22.40 -20.48 -47.11
N ALA A 299 21.65 -19.72 -46.31
CA ALA A 299 21.19 -18.37 -46.67
C ALA A 299 22.19 -17.26 -46.30
N SER A 300 23.04 -17.42 -45.27
CA SER A 300 24.10 -16.43 -44.94
C SER A 300 25.13 -16.21 -46.05
N LYS A 301 25.16 -17.08 -47.07
CA LYS A 301 26.02 -16.95 -48.25
C LYS A 301 25.41 -16.08 -49.35
N TYR A 302 24.10 -15.78 -49.30
CA TYR A 302 23.37 -15.09 -50.39
C TYR A 302 22.33 -14.05 -49.94
N VAL A 303 21.91 -14.00 -48.67
CA VAL A 303 20.97 -13.02 -48.10
C VAL A 303 21.34 -12.73 -46.65
N ASP A 304 21.30 -11.47 -46.23
CA ASP A 304 21.53 -11.06 -44.85
C ASP A 304 20.38 -11.59 -43.97
N VAL A 305 20.54 -12.80 -43.41
CA VAL A 305 19.55 -13.44 -42.55
C VAL A 305 19.47 -12.62 -41.27
N PRO A 306 18.28 -12.16 -40.83
CA PRO A 306 18.14 -11.44 -39.57
C PRO A 306 18.68 -12.34 -38.45
N LYS A 307 19.83 -11.96 -37.88
CA LYS A 307 20.32 -12.58 -36.65
C LYS A 307 19.20 -12.40 -35.62
N PRO A 308 18.76 -13.45 -34.90
CA PRO A 308 17.85 -13.27 -33.77
C PRO A 308 18.47 -12.22 -32.85
N GLY A 309 17.86 -11.04 -32.79
CA GLY A 309 18.39 -9.90 -32.04
C GLY A 309 18.33 -10.17 -30.55
N MET A 310 19.00 -9.35 -29.73
CA MET A 310 18.89 -9.42 -28.26
C MET A 310 17.56 -8.87 -27.73
N ASP A 311 16.51 -8.86 -28.56
CA ASP A 311 15.22 -8.21 -28.31
C ASP A 311 14.50 -8.80 -27.10
N VAL A 312 14.55 -10.12 -26.93
CA VAL A 312 13.96 -10.83 -25.79
C VAL A 312 14.64 -10.43 -24.47
N ALA A 313 15.97 -10.41 -24.45
CA ALA A 313 16.73 -9.99 -23.27
C ALA A 313 16.49 -8.52 -22.95
N ASP A 314 16.54 -7.64 -23.96
CA ASP A 314 16.38 -6.20 -23.79
C ASP A 314 14.96 -5.85 -23.34
N ALA A 315 13.94 -6.53 -23.86
CA ALA A 315 12.56 -6.37 -23.42
C ALA A 315 12.37 -6.78 -21.94
N TYR A 316 12.98 -7.91 -21.52
CA TYR A 316 12.92 -8.34 -20.12
C TYR A 316 13.65 -7.38 -19.19
N VAL A 317 14.88 -6.97 -19.54
CA VAL A 317 15.68 -6.03 -18.74
C VAL A 317 14.97 -4.67 -18.63
N THR A 318 14.37 -4.18 -19.72
CA THR A 318 13.58 -2.94 -19.69
C THR A 318 12.36 -3.08 -18.78
N PHE A 319 11.68 -4.22 -18.82
CA PHE A 319 10.56 -4.53 -17.92
C PHE A 319 11.00 -4.50 -16.44
N VAL A 320 12.13 -5.12 -16.10
CA VAL A 320 12.66 -5.14 -14.73
C VAL A 320 12.92 -3.71 -14.26
N ARG A 321 13.71 -2.93 -15.00
CA ARG A 321 14.04 -1.55 -14.64
C ARG A 321 12.81 -0.68 -14.46
N HIS A 322 11.92 -0.69 -15.46
CA HIS A 322 10.73 0.14 -15.40
C HIS A 322 9.84 -0.22 -14.20
N SER A 323 9.73 -1.51 -13.87
CA SER A 323 8.94 -1.94 -12.70
C SER A 323 9.61 -1.52 -11.39
N GLN A 324 10.93 -1.59 -11.29
CA GLN A 324 11.69 -1.10 -10.14
C GLN A 324 11.51 0.42 -9.97
N ASP A 325 11.66 1.19 -11.04
CA ASP A 325 11.50 2.65 -11.03
C ASP A 325 10.11 3.07 -10.54
N VAL A 326 9.05 2.45 -11.08
CA VAL A 326 7.66 2.74 -10.70
C VAL A 326 7.40 2.39 -9.24
N LEU A 327 7.91 1.24 -8.76
CA LEU A 327 7.72 0.83 -7.36
C LEU A 327 8.44 1.79 -6.40
N ARG A 328 9.70 2.12 -6.69
CA ARG A 328 10.51 3.02 -5.84
C ARG A 328 10.01 4.46 -5.86
N ASP A 329 9.45 4.94 -6.97
CA ASP A 329 8.89 6.29 -7.09
C ASP A 329 7.57 6.46 -6.33
N LYS A 330 6.77 5.40 -6.18
CA LYS A 330 5.35 5.52 -5.78
C LYS A 330 4.97 4.82 -4.49
N VAL A 331 5.77 3.89 -4.00
CA VAL A 331 5.56 3.25 -2.70
C VAL A 331 6.34 4.02 -1.66
N ASN A 332 5.66 4.49 -0.62
CA ASN A 332 6.24 5.42 0.35
C ASN A 332 7.14 4.76 1.40
N GLU A 333 6.99 3.45 1.63
CA GLU A 333 7.71 2.71 2.67
C GLU A 333 8.90 1.94 2.08
N GLU A 334 10.11 2.39 2.38
CA GLU A 334 11.37 1.82 1.87
C GLU A 334 11.52 0.35 2.30
N MET A 335 11.11 0.00 3.52
CA MET A 335 11.20 -1.37 4.02
C MET A 335 10.39 -2.35 3.15
N TYR A 336 9.25 -1.91 2.60
CA TYR A 336 8.42 -2.74 1.72
C TYR A 336 9.09 -2.93 0.36
N ILE A 337 9.74 -1.89 -0.15
CA ILE A 337 10.52 -1.94 -1.40
C ILE A 337 11.73 -2.87 -1.27
N GLU A 338 12.51 -2.74 -0.20
CA GLU A 338 13.67 -3.60 0.06
C GLU A 338 13.26 -5.07 0.13
N ARG A 339 12.22 -5.40 0.92
CA ARG A 339 11.69 -6.77 1.03
C ARG A 339 11.19 -7.31 -0.32
N LEU A 340 10.52 -6.47 -1.11
CA LEU A 340 10.02 -6.85 -2.43
C LEU A 340 11.17 -7.14 -3.40
N PHE A 341 12.18 -6.28 -3.46
CA PHE A 341 13.31 -6.46 -4.37
C PHE A 341 14.19 -7.64 -3.98
N ASP A 342 14.41 -7.86 -2.68
CA ASP A 342 15.12 -9.02 -2.18
C ASP A 342 14.42 -10.33 -2.59
N GLN A 343 13.11 -10.43 -2.32
CA GLN A 343 12.32 -11.62 -2.68
C GLN A 343 12.24 -11.79 -4.21
N TRP A 344 12.07 -10.71 -4.97
CA TRP A 344 11.98 -10.76 -6.42
C TRP A 344 13.29 -11.26 -7.05
N TYR A 345 14.43 -10.74 -6.62
CA TYR A 345 15.74 -11.18 -7.11
C TYR A 345 15.96 -12.66 -6.82
N ASN A 346 15.75 -13.08 -5.57
CA ASN A 346 15.91 -14.47 -5.14
C ASN A 346 15.02 -15.42 -5.95
N SER A 347 13.73 -15.11 -6.11
CA SER A 347 12.81 -15.94 -6.91
C SER A 347 13.22 -15.99 -8.38
N SER A 348 13.69 -14.88 -8.95
CA SER A 348 14.16 -14.83 -10.35
C SER A 348 15.38 -15.71 -10.57
N MET A 349 16.37 -15.65 -9.67
CA MET A 349 17.56 -16.50 -9.75
C MET A 349 17.19 -17.98 -9.57
N ASN A 350 16.29 -18.31 -8.64
CA ASN A 350 15.85 -19.70 -8.47
C ASN A 350 15.21 -20.26 -9.74
N VAL A 351 14.33 -19.51 -10.41
CA VAL A 351 13.67 -19.95 -11.64
C VAL A 351 14.67 -20.15 -12.80
N ILE A 352 15.64 -19.24 -12.94
CA ILE A 352 16.71 -19.40 -13.95
C ILE A 352 17.58 -20.63 -13.63
N CYS A 353 17.92 -20.82 -12.36
CA CYS A 353 18.72 -21.97 -11.91
C CYS A 353 18.00 -23.29 -12.18
N THR A 354 16.70 -23.38 -11.86
CA THR A 354 15.88 -24.55 -12.18
C THR A 354 15.85 -24.80 -13.67
N TRP A 355 15.59 -23.78 -14.49
CA TRP A 355 15.55 -23.91 -15.95
C TRP A 355 16.87 -24.41 -16.56
N LEU A 356 18.02 -23.99 -16.00
CA LEU A 356 19.35 -24.49 -16.37
C LEU A 356 19.60 -25.92 -15.89
N THR A 357 19.14 -26.25 -14.68
CA THR A 357 19.30 -27.58 -14.08
C THR A 357 18.53 -28.64 -14.86
N ASP A 358 17.31 -28.30 -15.32
CA ASP A 358 16.50 -29.17 -16.21
C ASP A 358 17.19 -29.46 -17.55
N ARG A 359 18.25 -28.70 -17.89
CA ARG A 359 19.06 -28.81 -19.11
C ARG A 359 20.51 -29.14 -18.81
N MET A 360 20.77 -29.80 -17.67
CA MET A 360 22.13 -30.04 -17.24
C MET A 360 22.93 -30.86 -18.25
N ASP A 361 22.28 -31.83 -18.92
CA ASP A 361 22.86 -32.74 -19.91
C ASP A 361 22.83 -32.20 -21.36
N LEU A 362 22.25 -31.01 -21.59
CA LEU A 362 22.14 -30.40 -22.91
C LEU A 362 23.14 -29.24 -23.03
N GLN A 363 23.72 -29.06 -24.21
CA GLN A 363 24.49 -27.86 -24.51
C GLN A 363 23.54 -26.71 -24.84
N LEU A 364 23.78 -25.53 -24.26
CA LEU A 364 22.94 -24.36 -24.52
C LEU A 364 23.20 -23.83 -25.94
N HIS A 365 22.13 -23.58 -26.68
CA HIS A 365 22.24 -22.91 -27.97
C HIS A 365 22.81 -21.49 -27.78
N ILE A 366 23.65 -21.01 -28.71
CA ILE A 366 24.38 -19.73 -28.57
C ILE A 366 23.45 -18.53 -28.34
N TYR A 367 22.24 -18.54 -28.91
CA TYR A 367 21.22 -17.54 -28.65
C TYR A 367 20.68 -17.58 -27.22
N GLN A 368 20.43 -18.78 -26.67
CA GLN A 368 19.98 -18.95 -25.28
C GLN A 368 21.06 -18.45 -24.32
N LEU A 369 22.31 -18.86 -24.56
CA LEU A 369 23.47 -18.46 -23.77
C LEU A 369 23.66 -16.94 -23.75
N LYS A 370 23.67 -16.27 -24.92
CA LYS A 370 23.76 -14.80 -25.01
C LYS A 370 22.63 -14.10 -24.27
N THR A 371 21.39 -14.58 -24.44
CA THR A 371 20.20 -14.01 -23.80
C THR A 371 20.29 -14.12 -22.27
N LEU A 372 20.64 -15.31 -21.77
CA LEU A 372 20.75 -15.57 -20.33
C LEU A 372 21.88 -14.77 -19.69
N ILE A 373 23.08 -14.73 -20.29
CA ILE A 373 24.20 -13.91 -19.76
C ILE A 373 23.77 -12.45 -19.64
N ARG A 374 23.15 -11.90 -20.68
CA ARG A 374 22.70 -10.50 -20.67
C ARG A 374 21.63 -10.26 -19.60
N MET A 375 20.62 -11.13 -19.50
CA MET A 375 19.57 -11.02 -18.49
C MET A 375 20.14 -11.10 -17.08
N VAL A 376 20.95 -12.11 -16.78
CA VAL A 376 21.53 -12.34 -15.45
C VAL A 376 22.43 -11.17 -15.04
N LYS A 377 23.39 -10.74 -15.89
CA LYS A 377 24.28 -9.61 -15.57
C LYS A 377 23.54 -8.30 -15.37
N LYS A 378 22.62 -7.97 -16.27
CA LYS A 378 21.87 -6.71 -16.16
C LYS A 378 20.96 -6.71 -14.94
N THR A 379 20.27 -7.83 -14.68
CA THR A 379 19.43 -7.99 -13.49
C THR A 379 20.25 -7.86 -12.21
N TYR A 380 21.39 -8.55 -12.09
CA TYR A 380 22.31 -8.41 -10.94
C TYR A 380 22.66 -6.94 -10.67
N ARG A 381 23.12 -6.23 -11.71
CA ARG A 381 23.51 -4.83 -11.58
C ARG A 381 22.34 -3.92 -11.23
N ASP A 382 21.20 -4.12 -11.87
CA ASP A 382 20.01 -3.28 -11.66
C ASP A 382 19.49 -3.48 -10.21
N PHE A 383 19.43 -4.70 -9.69
CA PHE A 383 19.07 -4.95 -8.28
C PHE A 383 20.12 -4.46 -7.27
N ARG A 384 21.41 -4.52 -7.60
CA ARG A 384 22.48 -3.91 -6.80
C ARG A 384 22.30 -2.41 -6.65
N LEU A 385 21.98 -1.71 -7.74
CA LEU A 385 21.71 -0.27 -7.72
C LEU A 385 20.45 0.10 -6.92
N GLN A 386 19.52 -0.85 -6.79
CA GLN A 386 18.29 -0.67 -6.03
C GLN A 386 18.44 -1.01 -4.53
N GLY A 387 19.66 -1.29 -4.06
CA GLY A 387 19.97 -1.49 -2.64
C GLY A 387 19.83 -2.92 -2.13
N VAL A 388 19.67 -3.92 -3.01
CA VAL A 388 19.65 -5.33 -2.57
C VAL A 388 21.03 -5.71 -2.02
N LEU A 389 21.04 -6.34 -0.84
CA LEU A 389 22.26 -6.70 -0.12
C LEU A 389 23.13 -7.69 -0.91
N ASP A 390 24.45 -7.55 -0.78
CA ASP A 390 25.42 -8.44 -1.42
C ASP A 390 25.25 -9.90 -1.01
N SER A 391 24.77 -10.17 0.21
CA SER A 391 24.46 -11.52 0.68
C SER A 391 23.33 -12.20 -0.13
N THR A 392 22.39 -11.40 -0.63
CA THR A 392 21.30 -11.88 -1.49
C THR A 392 21.76 -11.94 -2.94
N LEU A 393 22.45 -10.91 -3.42
CA LEU A 393 22.97 -10.84 -4.78
C LEU A 393 23.91 -12.00 -5.10
N ASN A 394 24.83 -12.30 -4.19
CA ASN A 394 25.83 -13.37 -4.30
C ASN A 394 25.34 -14.65 -3.61
N SER A 395 24.07 -14.99 -3.78
CA SER A 395 23.52 -16.25 -3.29
C SER A 395 24.18 -17.46 -3.97
N LYS A 396 24.19 -18.62 -3.29
CA LYS A 396 24.68 -19.89 -3.88
C LYS A 396 23.99 -20.23 -5.20
N THR A 397 22.70 -19.88 -5.33
CA THR A 397 21.93 -20.03 -6.57
C THR A 397 22.54 -19.18 -7.69
N TYR A 398 22.85 -17.92 -7.43
CA TYR A 398 23.49 -17.04 -8.41
C TYR A 398 24.88 -17.56 -8.81
N GLU A 399 25.71 -17.97 -7.85
CA GLU A 399 27.02 -18.55 -8.13
C GLU A 399 26.94 -19.78 -9.04
N THR A 400 25.95 -20.65 -8.79
CA THR A 400 25.69 -21.84 -9.62
C THR A 400 25.34 -21.45 -11.05
N ILE A 401 24.47 -20.44 -11.23
CA ILE A 401 24.12 -19.91 -12.55
C ILE A 401 25.35 -19.31 -13.24
N ARG A 402 26.08 -18.43 -12.56
CA ARG A 402 27.28 -17.76 -13.08
C ARG A 402 28.29 -18.79 -13.55
N ASN A 403 28.60 -19.78 -12.72
CA ASN A 403 29.55 -20.85 -13.07
C ASN A 403 29.12 -21.64 -14.30
N ARG A 404 27.83 -22.04 -14.39
CA ARG A 404 27.31 -22.75 -15.56
C ARG A 404 27.43 -21.90 -16.83
N LEU A 405 27.02 -20.63 -16.79
CA LEU A 405 27.06 -19.75 -17.95
C LEU A 405 28.50 -19.45 -18.40
N THR A 406 29.45 -19.28 -17.47
CA THR A 406 30.87 -19.07 -17.78
C THR A 406 31.49 -20.28 -18.48
N VAL A 407 31.19 -21.50 -18.02
CA VAL A 407 31.70 -22.74 -18.64
C VAL A 407 31.11 -22.95 -20.05
N GLU A 408 29.82 -22.68 -20.23
CA GLU A 408 29.16 -22.73 -21.54
C GLU A 408 29.71 -21.67 -22.51
N GLU A 409 30.00 -20.46 -22.02
CA GLU A 409 30.66 -19.40 -22.78
C GLU A 409 32.06 -19.83 -23.24
N ALA A 410 32.88 -20.37 -22.33
CA ALA A 410 34.20 -20.88 -22.69
C ALA A 410 34.10 -21.98 -23.75
N THR A 411 33.17 -22.92 -23.59
CA THR A 411 32.94 -24.01 -24.54
C THR A 411 32.49 -23.51 -25.91
N ALA A 412 31.56 -22.55 -25.96
CA ALA A 412 31.08 -21.95 -27.21
C ALA A 412 32.17 -21.14 -27.93
N SER A 413 33.04 -20.44 -27.19
CA SER A 413 34.14 -19.66 -27.76
C SER A 413 35.20 -20.52 -28.47
N VAL A 414 35.36 -21.78 -28.04
CA VAL A 414 36.31 -22.75 -28.62
C VAL A 414 35.71 -23.46 -29.84
N SER A 415 34.39 -23.69 -29.88
CA SER A 415 33.73 -24.45 -30.96
C SER A 415 33.32 -23.61 -32.17
N GLU A 416 32.86 -22.38 -31.97
CA GLU A 416 32.43 -21.46 -33.02
C GLU A 416 33.31 -20.21 -32.99
N GLY A 417 34.36 -20.17 -33.83
CA GLY A 417 35.33 -19.08 -33.93
C GLY A 417 34.80 -17.67 -34.32
N GLY A 418 33.49 -17.42 -34.16
CA GLY A 418 32.86 -16.12 -34.22
C GLY A 418 32.26 -15.78 -32.85
N GLY A 419 33.04 -15.09 -32.02
CA GLY A 419 32.77 -14.87 -30.60
C GLY A 419 31.41 -14.26 -30.25
N LEU A 420 31.10 -14.27 -28.96
CA LEU A 420 29.85 -13.79 -28.35
C LEU A 420 29.52 -12.30 -28.58
N GLN A 421 30.15 -11.62 -29.54
CA GLN A 421 29.99 -10.19 -29.88
C GLN A 421 30.11 -9.29 -28.66
N GLY A 422 31.09 -9.56 -27.79
CA GLY A 422 31.35 -8.77 -26.58
C GLY A 422 30.39 -9.02 -25.41
N ILE A 423 29.48 -10.00 -25.49
CA ILE A 423 28.66 -10.42 -24.36
C ILE A 423 29.44 -11.50 -23.59
N SER A 424 30.00 -11.13 -22.44
CA SER A 424 30.71 -12.06 -21.56
C SER A 424 30.13 -12.07 -20.15
N MET A 425 30.20 -13.21 -19.47
CA MET A 425 29.89 -13.36 -18.05
C MET A 425 30.96 -12.72 -17.13
N LYS A 426 32.15 -12.43 -17.66
CA LYS A 426 33.23 -11.73 -16.92
C LYS A 426 32.80 -10.31 -16.54
N ASP A 427 33.17 -9.85 -15.35
CA ASP A 427 32.81 -8.51 -14.88
C ASP A 427 33.61 -7.46 -15.66
N SER A 428 32.88 -6.59 -16.34
CA SER A 428 33.46 -5.56 -17.21
C SER A 428 34.14 -4.43 -16.42
N ASP A 429 33.94 -4.42 -15.10
CA ASP A 429 34.43 -3.40 -14.18
C ASP A 429 35.82 -3.79 -13.59
N GLU A 430 36.33 -5.00 -13.84
CA GLU A 430 37.64 -5.47 -13.33
C GLU A 430 38.76 -5.40 -14.40
N GLU A 431 38.49 -4.97 -15.63
CA GLU A 431 39.51 -4.90 -16.69
C GLU A 431 40.25 -3.55 -16.77
N ASP A 432 39.87 -2.55 -15.96
CA ASP A 432 40.51 -1.22 -15.97
C ASP A 432 41.59 -1.02 -14.88
N GLU A 433 41.92 -2.04 -14.07
CA GLU A 433 42.90 -1.92 -12.96
C GLU A 433 44.24 -2.67 -13.17
N GLU A 434 44.45 -3.36 -14.30
CA GLU A 434 45.70 -4.13 -14.54
C GLU A 434 46.62 -3.59 -15.66
N ASP A 435 46.34 -2.40 -16.20
CA ASP A 435 47.24 -1.71 -17.14
C ASP A 435 47.65 -0.33 -16.59
N ASP A 436 48.58 -0.30 -15.63
CA ASP A 436 49.48 0.84 -15.36
C ASP A 436 50.84 0.38 -14.80
#